data_AF-A0A7S0WZF1-F1
#
_entry.id   AF-A0A7S0WZF1-F1
#
_cell.length_a   1.000
_cell.length_b   1.000
_cell.length_c   1.000
_cell.angle_alpha   90.00
_cell.angle_beta   90.00
_cell.angle_gamma   90.00
#
_symmetry.space_group_name_H-M   'P 1'
#
loop_
_entity.id
_entity.type
_entity.pdbx_description
1 polymer ?
#
loop_
_entity_poly.entity_id
_entity_poly.type
_entity_poly.pdbx_seq_one_letter_code
_entity_poly.pdbx_strand_id
1 'polypeptide(L)'
;RLLGALSGQLGFSKGRPLAAVIVFRCCLQWRAFQADRTSLFDRIIGVIGSQIEKQQEDNSFLAYWLTNTVTLLHMLQKNIKPASGSNYTRRPVTTTARSVFGGLFGRSAGAGGLAHAEASIHGGGVGGFKQVEAKYPALLFKQQLDAFVQKIFPMMRDNVKRVITPLLANCIHTPKGHASRPRTTADAPGAAGAAGAGALSKSWSDILAVFDQLLAVVKDNAVPKVLVQALFKQLFSFVNVQLFNQLLLRRECCSFSNGEYVKTGLAQVENWIQGAGADYVGDSWEELRYIRQAVTFLVIGNKPRKSLEEITSDLCPVLSIQQLYRISTMYWDDRYNTETVSAEVLAHMKQRMVESNSSSSHSFLLDDDSTLPFAAAEVLGALDDKDLYAGIPLPDPLKEPEGSSGIVGGGFAFLEKELRFSQLPGTPGASGGAGTGSGPAA
;
A
#
# COMPACT_ATOMS: atom_id res chain seq x y z
N ARG A 1 11.82 -12.46 -29.25
CA ARG A 1 10.39 -12.73 -28.97
C ARG A 1 10.07 -12.45 -27.50
N LEU A 2 10.54 -13.22 -26.51
CA LEU A 2 10.30 -12.94 -25.07
C LEU A 2 10.56 -11.47 -24.68
N LEU A 3 11.74 -10.93 -24.98
CA LEU A 3 12.07 -9.54 -24.66
C LEU A 3 11.17 -8.50 -25.37
N GLY A 4 10.71 -8.81 -26.59
CA GLY A 4 9.77 -7.96 -27.32
C GLY A 4 8.34 -8.06 -26.76
N ALA A 5 7.96 -9.22 -26.23
CA ALA A 5 6.71 -9.39 -25.52
C ALA A 5 6.71 -8.61 -24.19
N LEU A 6 7.84 -8.60 -23.47
CA LEU A 6 8.04 -7.84 -22.24
C LEU A 6 8.15 -6.33 -22.44
N SER A 7 8.44 -5.85 -23.65
CA SER A 7 8.39 -4.41 -23.95
C SER A 7 6.97 -3.85 -24.03
N GLY A 8 5.94 -4.70 -24.00
CA GLY A 8 4.54 -4.32 -23.82
C GLY A 8 3.94 -4.91 -22.54
N GLN A 9 2.67 -4.60 -22.28
CA GLN A 9 1.90 -5.22 -21.22
C GLN A 9 1.25 -6.52 -21.72
N LEU A 10 1.60 -7.64 -21.09
CA LEU A 10 0.97 -8.94 -21.39
C LEU A 10 -0.37 -9.11 -20.67
N GLY A 11 -0.69 -8.24 -19.71
CA GLY A 11 -1.94 -8.27 -18.96
C GLY A 11 -2.03 -9.40 -17.95
N PHE A 12 -3.26 -9.74 -17.59
CA PHE A 12 -3.60 -10.69 -16.54
C PHE A 12 -4.55 -11.78 -17.05
N SER A 13 -4.44 -12.98 -16.48
CA SER A 13 -5.42 -14.06 -16.70
C SER A 13 -5.96 -14.55 -15.37
N LYS A 14 -7.24 -14.29 -15.08
CA LYS A 14 -7.87 -14.60 -13.79
C LYS A 14 -7.08 -14.00 -12.60
N GLY A 15 -6.67 -12.74 -12.72
CA GLY A 15 -5.84 -12.05 -11.71
C GLY A 15 -4.36 -12.41 -11.71
N ARG A 16 -3.90 -13.31 -12.59
CA ARG A 16 -2.49 -13.76 -12.60
C ARG A 16 -1.66 -12.99 -13.60
N PRO A 17 -0.50 -12.42 -13.20
CA PRO A 17 0.35 -11.62 -14.07
C PRO A 17 1.08 -12.48 -15.10
N LEU A 18 0.77 -12.30 -16.39
CA LEU A 18 1.29 -13.16 -17.45
C LEU A 18 2.80 -13.04 -17.65
N ALA A 19 3.36 -11.82 -17.57
CA ALA A 19 4.79 -11.62 -17.76
C ALA A 19 5.63 -12.33 -16.69
N ALA A 20 5.23 -12.28 -15.42
CA ALA A 20 5.90 -13.00 -14.33
C ALA A 20 5.94 -14.52 -14.59
N VAL A 21 4.79 -15.12 -14.90
CA VAL A 21 4.68 -16.57 -15.10
C VAL A 21 5.50 -17.02 -16.31
N ILE A 22 5.39 -16.30 -17.43
CA ILE A 22 6.11 -16.63 -18.66
C ILE A 22 7.61 -16.50 -18.48
N VAL A 23 8.08 -15.43 -17.84
CA VAL A 23 9.51 -15.25 -17.54
C VAL A 23 10.02 -16.41 -16.69
N PHE A 24 9.31 -16.75 -15.62
CA PHE A 24 9.69 -17.85 -14.74
C PHE A 24 9.79 -19.19 -15.49
N ARG A 25 8.78 -19.52 -16.31
CA ARG A 25 8.75 -20.75 -17.13
C ARG A 25 9.87 -20.80 -18.16
N CYS A 26 10.14 -19.69 -18.86
CA CYS A 26 11.26 -19.61 -19.80
C CYS A 26 12.60 -19.85 -19.10
N CYS A 27 12.80 -19.24 -17.92
CA CYS A 27 14.01 -19.42 -17.14
C CYS A 27 14.19 -20.87 -16.64
N LEU A 28 13.11 -21.57 -16.30
CA LEU A 28 13.14 -23.00 -15.96
C LEU A 28 13.51 -23.85 -17.18
N GLN A 29 12.82 -23.66 -18.31
CA GLN A 29 13.02 -24.45 -19.52
C GLN A 29 14.46 -24.33 -20.05
N TRP A 30 15.02 -23.12 -20.02
CA TRP A 30 16.39 -22.86 -20.46
C TRP A 30 17.45 -23.15 -19.39
N ARG A 31 17.04 -23.71 -18.24
CA ARG A 31 17.89 -23.98 -17.07
C ARG A 31 18.71 -22.75 -16.63
N ALA A 32 18.19 -21.56 -16.85
CA ALA A 32 18.90 -20.30 -16.63
C ALA A 32 19.28 -20.11 -15.15
N PHE A 33 18.50 -20.67 -14.23
CA PHE A 33 18.78 -20.59 -12.79
C PHE A 33 20.03 -21.41 -12.37
N GLN A 34 20.39 -22.44 -13.13
CA GLN A 34 21.53 -23.33 -12.85
C GLN A 34 22.78 -22.94 -13.66
N ALA A 35 22.70 -21.91 -14.50
CA ALA A 35 23.79 -21.51 -15.38
C ALA A 35 24.87 -20.70 -14.62
N ASP A 36 26.14 -21.03 -14.82
CA ASP A 36 27.27 -20.26 -14.25
C ASP A 36 27.36 -18.85 -14.86
N ARG A 37 26.96 -18.73 -16.13
CA ARG A 37 26.93 -17.47 -16.88
C ARG A 37 25.67 -17.44 -17.74
N THR A 38 24.94 -16.33 -17.68
CA THR A 38 23.79 -16.08 -18.55
C THR A 38 23.59 -14.58 -18.68
N SER A 39 23.39 -14.09 -19.91
CA SER A 39 23.00 -12.70 -20.17
C SER A 39 21.47 -12.51 -20.18
N LEU A 40 20.71 -13.59 -20.00
CA LEU A 40 19.24 -13.54 -20.05
C LEU A 40 18.67 -12.63 -18.96
N PHE A 41 19.17 -12.76 -17.72
CA PHE A 41 18.71 -11.97 -16.59
C PHE A 41 18.97 -10.49 -16.80
N ASP A 42 20.19 -10.11 -17.21
CA ASP A 42 20.54 -8.71 -17.49
C ASP A 42 19.65 -8.11 -18.58
N ARG A 43 19.34 -8.89 -19.64
CA ARG A 43 18.45 -8.44 -20.71
C ARG A 43 17.00 -8.27 -20.25
N ILE A 44 16.49 -9.17 -19.40
CA ILE A 44 15.15 -9.06 -18.83
C ILE A 44 15.07 -7.82 -17.93
N ILE A 45 16.04 -7.66 -17.01
CA ILE A 45 16.12 -6.50 -16.11
C ILE A 45 16.24 -5.21 -16.91
N GLY A 46 17.05 -5.17 -17.97
CA GLY A 46 17.19 -4.00 -18.84
C GLY A 46 15.88 -3.60 -19.53
N VAL A 47 15.09 -4.57 -20.02
CA VAL A 47 13.78 -4.29 -20.62
C VAL A 47 12.80 -3.78 -19.56
N ILE A 48 12.67 -4.46 -18.42
CA ILE A 48 11.77 -4.05 -17.33
C ILE A 48 12.14 -2.67 -16.79
N GLY A 49 13.42 -2.43 -16.55
CA GLY A 49 13.94 -1.14 -16.05
C GLY A 49 13.67 0.00 -17.01
N SER A 50 13.95 -0.19 -18.31
CA SER A 50 13.66 0.83 -19.34
C SER A 50 12.17 1.14 -19.44
N GLN A 51 11.32 0.13 -19.27
CA GLN A 51 9.87 0.28 -19.27
C GLN A 51 9.40 1.10 -18.06
N ILE A 52 9.84 0.77 -16.84
CA ILE A 52 9.51 1.51 -15.60
C ILE A 52 9.97 2.97 -15.69
N GLU A 53 11.17 3.23 -16.22
CA GLU A 53 11.72 4.58 -16.35
C GLU A 53 10.92 5.47 -17.31
N LYS A 54 10.40 4.89 -18.41
CA LYS A 54 9.62 5.64 -19.41
C LYS A 54 8.23 6.02 -18.92
N GLN A 55 7.65 5.26 -18.00
CA GLN A 55 6.25 5.40 -17.58
C GLN A 55 6.11 5.58 -16.06
N GLN A 56 7.07 6.29 -15.44
CA GLN A 56 7.10 6.50 -13.99
C GLN A 56 5.92 7.33 -13.43
N GLU A 57 5.17 8.03 -14.28
CA GLU A 57 3.99 8.82 -13.86
C GLU A 57 2.67 8.08 -14.02
N ASP A 58 2.66 6.93 -14.71
CA ASP A 58 1.45 6.12 -14.93
C ASP A 58 1.31 5.06 -13.83
N ASN A 59 0.43 5.33 -12.87
CA ASN A 59 0.18 4.42 -11.76
C ASN A 59 -0.40 3.07 -12.21
N SER A 60 -1.11 2.99 -13.33
CA SER A 60 -1.61 1.72 -13.88
C SER A 60 -0.45 0.87 -14.39
N PHE A 61 0.47 1.49 -15.11
CA PHE A 61 1.67 0.82 -15.59
C PHE A 61 2.60 0.38 -14.44
N LEU A 62 2.78 1.24 -13.44
CA LEU A 62 3.54 0.91 -12.25
C LEU A 62 2.89 -0.24 -11.46
N ALA A 63 1.57 -0.23 -11.29
CA ALA A 63 0.83 -1.31 -10.63
C ALA A 63 1.01 -2.65 -11.38
N TYR A 64 0.94 -2.63 -12.71
CA TYR A 64 1.22 -3.81 -13.54
C TYR A 64 2.60 -4.40 -13.24
N TRP A 65 3.66 -3.57 -13.25
CA TRP A 65 5.02 -4.04 -12.98
C TRP A 65 5.24 -4.42 -11.52
N LEU A 66 4.58 -3.76 -10.57
CA LEU A 66 4.62 -4.12 -9.16
C LEU A 66 4.11 -5.56 -8.96
N THR A 67 2.93 -5.88 -9.51
CA THR A 67 2.35 -7.22 -9.40
C THR A 67 3.23 -8.27 -10.09
N ASN A 68 3.76 -7.96 -11.28
CA ASN A 68 4.64 -8.88 -12.01
C ASN A 68 5.96 -9.15 -11.26
N THR A 69 6.61 -8.12 -10.74
CA THR A 69 7.89 -8.25 -10.04
C THR A 69 7.74 -8.99 -8.72
N VAL A 70 6.72 -8.66 -7.92
CA VAL A 70 6.41 -9.34 -6.65
C VAL A 70 6.05 -10.81 -6.88
N THR A 71 5.23 -11.11 -7.89
CA THR A 71 4.87 -12.49 -8.23
C THR A 71 6.08 -13.28 -8.71
N LEU A 72 6.93 -12.68 -9.55
CA LEU A 72 8.15 -13.35 -10.00
C LEU A 72 9.10 -13.63 -8.82
N LEU A 73 9.29 -12.66 -7.92
CA LEU A 73 10.07 -12.85 -6.69
C LEU A 73 9.53 -13.99 -5.83
N HIS A 74 8.22 -14.07 -5.68
CA HIS A 74 7.53 -15.14 -4.97
C HIS A 74 7.85 -16.51 -5.56
N MET A 75 7.68 -16.65 -6.87
CA MET A 75 7.96 -17.89 -7.60
C MET A 75 9.45 -18.28 -7.47
N LEU A 76 10.36 -17.31 -7.55
CA LEU A 76 11.79 -17.55 -7.34
C LEU A 76 12.06 -18.02 -5.90
N GLN A 77 11.49 -17.38 -4.88
CA GLN A 77 11.69 -17.76 -3.48
C GLN A 77 11.23 -19.18 -3.17
N LYS A 78 10.09 -19.60 -3.73
CA LYS A 78 9.53 -20.94 -3.48
C LYS A 78 10.30 -22.04 -4.20
N ASN A 79 10.74 -21.78 -5.42
CA ASN A 79 11.26 -22.82 -6.31
C ASN A 79 12.79 -22.88 -6.38
N ILE A 80 13.50 -21.93 -5.79
CA ILE A 80 14.95 -21.82 -5.89
C ILE A 80 15.59 -21.83 -4.51
N LYS A 81 16.54 -22.75 -4.30
CA LYS A 81 17.45 -22.77 -3.14
C LYS A 81 18.82 -22.22 -3.53
N PRO A 82 19.46 -21.38 -2.69
CA PRO A 82 20.88 -21.08 -2.87
C PRO A 82 21.69 -22.37 -2.75
N ALA A 83 22.76 -22.51 -3.53
CA ALA A 83 23.65 -23.66 -3.44
C ALA A 83 24.21 -23.84 -2.02
N SER A 84 23.99 -25.02 -1.42
CA SER A 84 24.32 -25.31 0.00
C SER A 84 25.83 -25.33 0.32
N GLY A 85 26.71 -25.03 -0.65
CA GLY A 85 28.17 -25.05 -0.46
C GLY A 85 28.85 -23.68 -0.44
N SER A 86 28.11 -22.57 -0.39
CA SER A 86 28.68 -21.25 -0.65
C SER A 86 28.94 -20.43 0.62
N ASN A 87 30.07 -20.68 1.28
CA ASN A 87 30.64 -19.81 2.32
C ASN A 87 31.19 -18.50 1.70
N TYR A 88 30.33 -17.70 1.07
CA TYR A 88 30.71 -16.32 0.72
C TYR A 88 30.56 -15.43 1.94
N THR A 89 31.70 -15.13 2.55
CA THR A 89 31.89 -14.01 3.48
C THR A 89 31.36 -12.72 2.85
N ARG A 90 30.16 -12.27 3.23
CA ARG A 90 29.69 -10.94 2.86
C ARG A 90 30.55 -9.90 3.58
N ARG A 91 31.27 -9.07 2.80
CA ARG A 91 31.73 -7.76 3.28
C ARG A 91 30.50 -6.85 3.47
N PRO A 92 30.38 -6.13 4.59
CA PRO A 92 29.31 -5.16 4.76
C PRO A 92 29.57 -3.98 3.82
N VAL A 93 28.67 -3.78 2.85
CA VAL A 93 28.58 -2.51 2.12
C VAL A 93 27.72 -1.58 2.97
N THR A 94 28.30 -0.48 3.41
CA THR A 94 27.62 0.61 4.10
C THR A 94 26.80 1.42 3.09
N THR A 95 25.58 0.98 2.80
CA THR A 95 24.56 1.82 2.16
C THR A 95 23.31 1.83 3.03
N THR A 96 22.80 3.04 3.30
CA THR A 96 21.69 3.35 4.21
C THR A 96 20.31 2.90 3.71
N ALA A 97 20.24 2.06 2.67
CA ALA A 97 19.01 1.43 2.21
C ALA A 97 18.94 -0.02 2.70
N ARG A 98 18.09 -0.30 3.69
CA ARG A 98 17.75 -1.68 4.07
C ARG A 98 17.10 -2.38 2.87
N SER A 99 17.84 -3.21 2.15
CA SER A 99 17.24 -4.14 1.17
C SER A 99 16.29 -5.07 1.90
N VAL A 100 15.00 -4.97 1.60
CA VAL A 100 13.95 -5.72 2.30
C VAL A 100 14.07 -7.24 2.04
N PHE A 101 14.65 -7.68 0.91
CA PHE A 101 14.88 -9.11 0.60
C PHE A 101 16.36 -9.53 0.87
N GLY A 102 17.22 -8.62 1.35
CA GLY A 102 18.64 -8.89 1.61
C GLY A 102 18.90 -9.89 2.75
N GLY A 103 17.93 -10.05 3.67
CA GLY A 103 17.91 -11.03 4.77
C GLY A 103 17.35 -12.40 4.39
N LEU A 104 16.87 -12.57 3.15
CA LEU A 104 16.20 -13.79 2.69
C LEU A 104 17.13 -14.99 2.48
N PHE A 105 18.45 -14.79 2.67
CA PHE A 105 19.48 -15.82 2.55
C PHE A 105 20.19 -16.11 3.89
N GLY A 106 19.60 -15.76 5.03
CA GLY A 106 20.15 -16.15 6.33
C GLY A 106 19.27 -15.77 7.51
N ARG A 107 18.53 -16.75 8.05
CA ARG A 107 18.25 -16.99 9.48
C ARG A 107 17.19 -18.10 9.61
N SER A 108 17.67 -19.34 9.65
CA SER A 108 17.08 -20.36 10.55
C SER A 108 18.16 -20.65 11.58
N ALA A 109 18.21 -19.83 12.63
CA ALA A 109 19.09 -20.02 13.77
C ALA A 109 18.20 -19.97 15.01
N GLY A 110 18.23 -21.08 15.76
CA GLY A 110 17.24 -21.45 16.75
C GLY A 110 17.29 -20.63 18.04
N ALA A 111 16.13 -20.57 18.69
CA ALA A 111 16.01 -20.43 20.13
C ALA A 111 15.41 -21.74 20.66
N GLY A 112 16.03 -22.27 21.71
CA GLY A 112 15.94 -23.68 22.10
C GLY A 112 14.58 -24.19 22.56
N GLY A 113 14.45 -25.51 22.47
CA GLY A 113 13.33 -26.29 23.01
C GLY A 113 13.35 -27.70 22.41
N LEU A 114 13.86 -28.67 23.17
CA LEU A 114 13.85 -30.09 22.82
C LEU A 114 12.41 -30.59 22.69
N ALA A 115 11.98 -30.91 21.47
CA ALA A 115 10.90 -31.87 21.22
C ALA A 115 11.08 -32.47 19.82
N HIS A 116 11.29 -33.77 19.82
CA HIS A 116 11.36 -34.63 18.65
C HIS A 116 10.09 -34.45 17.80
N ALA A 117 10.21 -33.87 16.61
CA ALA A 117 9.14 -33.85 15.62
C ALA A 117 9.74 -34.18 14.26
N GLU A 118 9.12 -35.16 13.61
CA GLU A 118 9.61 -35.94 12.48
C GLU A 118 10.22 -35.11 11.35
N ALA A 119 11.29 -35.68 10.78
CA ALA A 119 11.71 -35.36 9.43
C ALA A 119 10.53 -35.59 8.47
N SER A 120 9.82 -34.52 8.12
CA SER A 120 8.87 -34.54 7.02
C SER A 120 9.67 -34.72 5.72
N ILE A 121 9.78 -35.98 5.32
CA ILE A 121 10.09 -36.42 3.97
C ILE A 121 8.92 -35.96 3.09
N HIS A 122 8.90 -34.67 2.76
CA HIS A 122 8.10 -34.10 1.68
C HIS A 122 8.98 -33.11 0.93
N GLY A 123 9.86 -33.66 0.10
CA GLY A 123 10.39 -32.95 -1.06
C GLY A 123 9.23 -32.67 -2.02
N GLY A 124 8.50 -31.58 -1.81
CA GLY A 124 7.39 -31.17 -2.65
C GLY A 124 7.46 -29.69 -2.94
N GLY A 125 8.11 -29.31 -4.04
CA GLY A 125 7.86 -28.00 -4.62
C GLY A 125 6.39 -27.91 -5.02
N VAL A 126 5.73 -26.83 -4.62
CA VAL A 126 4.33 -26.57 -5.00
C VAL A 126 4.29 -26.37 -6.52
N GLY A 127 3.38 -27.09 -7.20
CA GLY A 127 3.29 -27.10 -8.67
C GLY A 127 4.07 -28.20 -9.38
N GLY A 128 4.57 -29.21 -8.65
CA GLY A 128 5.22 -30.40 -9.24
C GLY A 128 6.68 -30.19 -9.67
N PHE A 129 7.29 -29.05 -9.36
CA PHE A 129 8.69 -28.77 -9.68
C PHE A 129 9.62 -29.28 -8.56
N LYS A 130 10.69 -30.00 -8.93
CA LYS A 130 11.82 -30.22 -8.00
C LYS A 130 12.50 -28.88 -7.75
N GLN A 131 12.78 -28.57 -6.50
CA GLN A 131 13.44 -27.33 -6.10
C GLN A 131 14.80 -27.22 -6.80
N VAL A 132 15.07 -26.07 -7.42
CA VAL A 132 16.26 -25.84 -8.24
C VAL A 132 17.37 -25.21 -7.41
N GLU A 133 18.57 -25.75 -7.48
CA GLU A 133 19.76 -25.11 -6.91
C GLU A 133 20.20 -23.94 -7.81
N ALA A 134 20.08 -22.71 -7.31
CA ALA A 134 20.49 -21.53 -8.05
C ALA A 134 21.97 -21.23 -7.93
N LYS A 135 22.53 -20.79 -9.06
CA LYS A 135 23.84 -20.16 -9.12
C LYS A 135 23.75 -18.63 -8.96
N TYR A 136 24.91 -18.00 -8.80
CA TYR A 136 25.04 -16.57 -8.52
C TYR A 136 24.22 -15.65 -9.44
N PRO A 137 24.17 -15.83 -10.78
CA PRO A 137 23.36 -14.97 -11.64
C PRO A 137 21.87 -14.93 -11.28
N ALA A 138 21.30 -16.04 -10.81
CA ALA A 138 19.91 -16.10 -10.39
C ALA A 138 19.66 -15.38 -9.05
N LEU A 139 20.66 -15.40 -8.15
CA LEU A 139 20.59 -14.66 -6.89
C LEU A 139 20.63 -13.15 -7.15
N LEU A 140 21.48 -12.71 -8.09
CA LEU A 140 21.55 -11.31 -8.51
C LEU A 140 20.24 -10.88 -9.18
N PHE A 141 19.68 -11.70 -10.07
CA PHE A 141 18.39 -11.45 -10.69
C PHE A 141 17.28 -11.22 -9.66
N LYS A 142 17.23 -12.06 -8.62
CA LYS A 142 16.29 -11.89 -7.51
C LYS A 142 16.51 -10.57 -6.76
N GLN A 143 17.76 -10.18 -6.49
CA GLN A 143 18.07 -8.91 -5.84
C GLN A 143 17.66 -7.70 -6.71
N GLN A 144 17.83 -7.79 -8.02
CA GLN A 144 17.43 -6.72 -8.96
C GLN A 144 15.90 -6.60 -9.04
N LEU A 145 15.16 -7.72 -9.01
CA LEU A 145 13.70 -7.68 -8.93
C LEU A 145 13.20 -7.07 -7.61
N ASP A 146 13.86 -7.38 -6.49
CA ASP A 146 13.59 -6.71 -5.20
C ASP A 146 13.78 -5.19 -5.33
N ALA A 147 14.90 -4.76 -5.91
CA ALA A 147 15.15 -3.34 -6.15
C ALA A 147 14.04 -2.68 -7.00
N PHE A 148 13.43 -3.39 -7.95
CA PHE A 148 12.27 -2.86 -8.68
C PHE A 148 11.05 -2.68 -7.77
N VAL A 149 10.74 -3.62 -6.88
CA VAL A 149 9.63 -3.45 -5.92
C VAL A 149 9.87 -2.22 -5.04
N GLN A 150 11.09 -2.07 -4.52
CA GLN A 150 11.50 -0.93 -3.70
C GLN A 150 11.50 0.41 -4.46
N LYS A 151 11.61 0.38 -5.80
CA LYS A 151 11.55 1.56 -6.66
C LYS A 151 10.12 1.92 -7.06
N ILE A 152 9.34 0.93 -7.50
CA ILE A 152 7.98 1.12 -8.03
C ILE A 152 7.01 1.58 -6.93
N PHE A 153 7.08 0.96 -5.74
CA PHE A 153 6.12 1.28 -4.68
C PHE A 153 6.20 2.76 -4.23
N PRO A 154 7.38 3.33 -3.92
CA PRO A 154 7.51 4.75 -3.64
C PRO A 154 7.09 5.64 -4.82
N MET A 155 7.39 5.26 -6.07
CA MET A 155 6.95 6.04 -7.24
C MET A 155 5.43 6.21 -7.28
N MET A 156 4.67 5.12 -7.08
CA MET A 156 3.21 5.19 -7.05
C MET A 156 2.70 6.08 -5.90
N ARG A 157 3.27 5.90 -4.71
CA ARG A 157 2.95 6.72 -3.53
C ARG A 157 3.22 8.21 -3.81
N ASP A 158 4.39 8.52 -4.33
CA ASP A 158 4.84 9.90 -4.52
C ASP A 158 4.08 10.59 -5.66
N ASN A 159 3.67 9.85 -6.70
CA ASN A 159 2.73 10.34 -7.72
C ASN A 159 1.41 10.81 -7.08
N VAL A 160 0.84 10.02 -6.18
CA VAL A 160 -0.41 10.37 -5.49
C VAL A 160 -0.19 11.55 -4.54
N LYS A 161 0.88 11.52 -3.73
CA LYS A 161 1.27 12.64 -2.84
C LYS A 161 1.35 13.95 -3.62
N ARG A 162 2.01 13.93 -4.78
CA ARG A 162 2.15 15.11 -5.67
C ARG A 162 0.80 15.66 -6.12
N VAL A 163 -0.15 14.80 -6.49
CA VAL A 163 -1.49 15.21 -6.93
C VAL A 163 -2.31 15.80 -5.78
N ILE A 164 -2.28 15.20 -4.59
CA ILE A 164 -3.14 15.63 -3.47
C ILE A 164 -2.57 16.80 -2.66
N THR A 165 -1.24 17.02 -2.67
CA THR A 165 -0.58 18.11 -1.93
C THR A 165 -1.24 19.50 -2.12
N PRO A 166 -1.47 19.99 -3.35
CA PRO A 166 -2.14 21.29 -3.55
C PRO A 166 -3.60 21.30 -3.06
N LEU A 167 -4.28 20.15 -3.05
CA LEU A 167 -5.66 20.04 -2.55
C LEU A 167 -5.71 20.10 -1.02
N LEU A 168 -4.73 19.51 -0.33
CA LEU A 168 -4.63 19.49 1.12
C LEU A 168 -4.53 20.90 1.73
N ALA A 169 -3.86 21.83 1.04
CA ALA A 169 -3.79 23.23 1.47
C ALA A 169 -5.17 23.90 1.61
N ASN A 170 -6.16 23.45 0.83
CA ASN A 170 -7.55 23.94 0.85
C ASN A 170 -8.45 23.17 1.82
N CYS A 171 -7.93 22.11 2.43
CA CYS A 171 -8.68 21.26 3.36
C CYS A 171 -8.60 21.74 4.81
N ILE A 172 -7.69 22.69 5.13
CA ILE A 172 -7.51 23.21 6.50
C ILE A 172 -8.33 24.47 6.81
N HIS A 173 -8.75 25.21 5.78
CA HIS A 173 -9.52 26.44 5.94
C HIS A 173 -10.89 26.33 5.32
N THR A 174 -11.89 26.89 5.99
CA THR A 174 -13.17 27.17 5.34
C THR A 174 -12.92 28.08 4.13
N PRO A 175 -13.38 27.72 2.92
CA PRO A 175 -13.33 28.62 1.78
C PRO A 175 -13.99 29.93 2.17
N LYS A 176 -13.22 31.03 2.17
CA LYS A 176 -13.77 32.37 2.34
C LYS A 176 -14.52 32.73 1.06
N GLY A 177 -15.68 32.11 0.86
CA GLY A 177 -16.70 32.68 0.01
C GLY A 177 -16.92 34.10 0.51
N HIS A 178 -16.93 35.05 -0.43
CA HIS A 178 -17.12 36.47 -0.15
C HIS A 178 -18.14 36.62 0.96
N ALA A 179 -17.74 37.30 2.04
CA ALA A 179 -18.59 37.63 3.17
C ALA A 179 -20.00 37.91 2.64
N SER A 180 -20.94 37.03 2.96
CA SER A 180 -22.35 37.38 2.85
C SER A 180 -22.53 38.55 3.81
N ARG A 181 -22.47 39.75 3.22
CA ARG A 181 -22.80 41.04 3.83
C ARG A 181 -23.99 40.82 4.77
N PRO A 182 -23.94 41.28 6.03
CA PRO A 182 -25.05 41.08 6.94
C PRO A 182 -26.28 41.75 6.29
N ARG A 183 -27.26 40.92 5.93
CA ARG A 183 -28.52 41.41 5.40
C ARG A 183 -29.27 41.95 6.61
N THR A 184 -29.18 43.26 6.81
CA THR A 184 -30.05 43.99 7.73
C THR A 184 -31.46 43.93 7.16
N THR A 185 -32.23 42.93 7.55
CA THR A 185 -33.69 42.98 7.58
C THR A 185 -34.15 41.85 8.49
N ALA A 186 -34.78 42.25 9.60
CA ALA A 186 -35.52 41.36 10.46
C ALA A 186 -36.63 40.69 9.63
N ASP A 187 -36.69 39.35 9.64
CA ASP A 187 -37.93 38.59 9.73
C ASP A 187 -37.69 37.07 9.75
N ALA A 188 -38.47 36.40 10.62
CA ALA A 188 -38.75 34.96 10.77
C ALA A 188 -37.65 34.01 11.34
N PRO A 189 -37.93 33.31 12.47
CA PRO A 189 -37.12 32.22 12.97
C PRO A 189 -37.60 30.89 12.35
N GLY A 190 -36.82 30.31 11.45
CA GLY A 190 -37.08 28.96 10.96
C GLY A 190 -36.51 28.72 9.57
N ALA A 191 -35.23 28.30 9.52
CA ALA A 191 -34.54 27.60 8.42
C ALA A 191 -33.01 27.88 8.35
N ALA A 192 -32.38 28.32 9.45
CA ALA A 192 -30.93 28.54 9.46
C ALA A 192 -30.08 27.25 9.59
N GLY A 193 -30.71 26.06 9.63
CA GLY A 193 -30.04 24.79 9.90
C GLY A 193 -29.64 23.94 8.69
N ALA A 194 -30.00 24.32 7.46
CA ALA A 194 -29.83 23.41 6.31
C ALA A 194 -29.06 23.98 5.10
N ALA A 195 -28.87 25.30 5.01
CA ALA A 195 -28.23 25.93 3.85
C ALA A 195 -26.69 26.00 3.94
N GLY A 196 -26.10 25.73 5.11
CA GLY A 196 -24.63 25.68 5.32
C GLY A 196 -23.99 24.32 5.04
N ALA A 197 -24.78 23.26 4.86
CA ALA A 197 -24.31 21.89 4.69
C ALA A 197 -24.02 21.51 3.22
N GLY A 198 -24.46 22.32 2.24
CA GLY A 198 -24.43 21.99 0.81
C GLY A 198 -23.16 22.36 0.06
N ALA A 199 -22.32 23.26 0.61
CA ALA A 199 -21.00 23.56 0.04
C ALA A 199 -19.97 22.58 0.61
N LEU A 200 -20.18 21.28 0.33
CA LEU A 200 -19.20 20.23 0.57
C LEU A 200 -17.84 20.69 0.03
N SER A 201 -16.79 20.52 0.82
CA SER A 201 -15.45 20.93 0.41
C SER A 201 -15.03 20.18 -0.84
N LYS A 202 -15.06 20.89 -1.97
CA LYS A 202 -14.61 20.37 -3.27
C LYS A 202 -13.24 19.69 -3.18
N SER A 203 -12.32 20.23 -2.37
CA SER A 203 -10.97 19.68 -2.20
C SER A 203 -10.96 18.32 -1.50
N TRP A 204 -11.80 18.12 -0.47
CA TRP A 204 -11.94 16.80 0.16
C TRP A 204 -12.51 15.78 -0.83
N SER A 205 -13.54 16.14 -1.60
CA SER A 205 -14.11 15.26 -2.62
C SER A 205 -13.12 14.95 -3.76
N ASP A 206 -12.34 15.94 -4.21
CA ASP A 206 -11.33 15.75 -5.25
C ASP A 206 -10.21 14.80 -4.77
N ILE A 207 -9.79 14.89 -3.49
CA ILE A 207 -8.83 13.94 -2.89
C ILE A 207 -9.40 12.52 -2.86
N LEU A 208 -10.66 12.36 -2.44
CA LEU A 208 -11.32 11.05 -2.42
C LEU A 208 -11.44 10.45 -3.82
N ALA A 209 -11.72 11.26 -4.84
CA ALA A 209 -11.73 10.80 -6.23
C ALA A 209 -10.35 10.29 -6.71
N VAL A 210 -9.26 10.91 -6.27
CA VAL A 210 -7.89 10.43 -6.53
C VAL A 210 -7.65 9.07 -5.85
N PHE A 211 -8.12 8.90 -4.62
CA PHE A 211 -8.02 7.63 -3.89
C PHE A 211 -8.89 6.53 -4.50
N ASP A 212 -10.10 6.84 -4.98
CA ASP A 212 -10.94 5.92 -5.74
C ASP A 212 -10.26 5.44 -7.01
N GLN A 213 -9.70 6.38 -7.79
CA GLN A 213 -8.98 6.05 -9.02
C GLN A 213 -7.77 5.14 -8.74
N LEU A 214 -6.99 5.45 -7.69
CA LEU A 214 -5.87 4.62 -7.28
C LEU A 214 -6.34 3.22 -6.85
N LEU A 215 -7.42 3.14 -6.07
CA LEU A 215 -7.97 1.87 -5.60
C LEU A 215 -8.45 0.98 -6.76
N ALA A 216 -9.10 1.59 -7.76
CA ALA A 216 -9.47 0.90 -9.00
C ALA A 216 -8.23 0.38 -9.72
N VAL A 217 -7.22 1.23 -9.94
CA VAL A 217 -5.96 0.86 -10.59
C VAL A 217 -5.27 -0.33 -9.93
N VAL A 218 -5.14 -0.33 -8.60
CA VAL A 218 -4.46 -1.43 -7.89
C VAL A 218 -5.28 -2.71 -7.88
N LYS A 219 -6.62 -2.62 -7.89
CA LYS A 219 -7.51 -3.79 -8.01
C LYS A 219 -7.46 -4.39 -9.43
N ASP A 220 -7.55 -3.56 -10.46
CA ASP A 220 -7.52 -3.98 -11.88
C ASP A 220 -6.19 -4.63 -12.26
N ASN A 221 -5.08 -4.18 -11.63
CA ASN A 221 -3.75 -4.76 -11.80
C ASN A 221 -3.42 -5.87 -10.79
N ALA A 222 -4.41 -6.38 -10.05
CA ALA A 222 -4.28 -7.48 -9.10
C ALA A 222 -3.11 -7.30 -8.10
N VAL A 223 -2.88 -6.06 -7.65
CA VAL A 223 -1.82 -5.76 -6.68
C VAL A 223 -2.12 -6.51 -5.37
N PRO A 224 -1.14 -7.20 -4.78
CA PRO A 224 -1.32 -7.92 -3.53
C PRO A 224 -1.92 -7.03 -2.42
N LYS A 225 -2.96 -7.52 -1.74
CA LYS A 225 -3.71 -6.74 -0.71
C LYS A 225 -2.79 -6.10 0.33
N VAL A 226 -1.78 -6.84 0.81
CA VAL A 226 -0.78 -6.34 1.77
C VAL A 226 -0.05 -5.08 1.28
N LEU A 227 0.26 -4.99 -0.02
CA LEU A 227 0.88 -3.80 -0.61
C LEU A 227 -0.14 -2.67 -0.76
N VAL A 228 -1.39 -2.98 -1.10
CA VAL A 228 -2.46 -1.98 -1.18
C VAL A 228 -2.71 -1.34 0.19
N GLN A 229 -2.87 -2.17 1.24
CA GLN A 229 -3.02 -1.72 2.62
C GLN A 229 -1.87 -0.82 3.04
N ALA A 230 -0.63 -1.24 2.75
CA ALA A 230 0.56 -0.49 3.12
C ALA A 230 0.65 0.85 2.36
N LEU A 231 0.25 0.89 1.09
CA LEU A 231 0.18 2.12 0.28
C LEU A 231 -0.81 3.12 0.87
N PHE A 232 -2.05 2.68 1.14
CA PHE A 232 -3.08 3.56 1.69
C PHE A 232 -2.73 4.04 3.10
N LYS A 233 -2.14 3.19 3.95
CA LYS A 233 -1.63 3.62 5.27
C LYS A 233 -0.63 4.77 5.14
N GLN A 234 0.34 4.68 4.21
CA GLN A 234 1.28 5.78 3.98
C GLN A 234 0.63 7.05 3.42
N LEU A 235 -0.36 6.91 2.55
CA LEU A 235 -1.08 8.06 2.00
C LEU A 235 -1.90 8.78 3.07
N PHE A 236 -2.61 8.04 3.93
CA PHE A 236 -3.37 8.63 5.03
C PHE A 236 -2.47 9.21 6.13
N SER A 237 -1.35 8.55 6.42
CA SER A 237 -0.31 9.11 7.32
C SER A 237 0.25 10.42 6.76
N PHE A 238 0.51 10.50 5.45
CA PHE A 238 0.90 11.75 4.81
C PHE A 238 -0.16 12.85 4.93
N VAL A 239 -1.44 12.54 4.68
CA VAL A 239 -2.55 13.49 4.88
C VAL A 239 -2.58 13.98 6.34
N ASN A 240 -2.42 13.07 7.31
CA ASN A 240 -2.35 13.39 8.72
C ASN A 240 -1.21 14.37 9.02
N VAL A 241 0.01 14.05 8.59
CA VAL A 241 1.21 14.89 8.80
C VAL A 241 1.01 16.27 8.17
N GLN A 242 0.55 16.35 6.93
CA GLN A 242 0.37 17.62 6.22
C GLN A 242 -0.64 18.52 6.92
N LEU A 243 -1.83 18.01 7.23
CA LEU A 243 -2.88 18.81 7.86
C LEU A 243 -2.52 19.20 9.29
N PHE A 244 -1.97 18.27 10.06
CA PHE A 244 -1.60 18.52 11.45
C PHE A 244 -0.44 19.52 11.57
N ASN A 245 0.59 19.41 10.73
CA ASN A 245 1.70 20.37 10.72
C ASN A 245 1.22 21.76 10.25
N GLN A 246 0.33 21.84 9.25
CA GLN A 246 -0.26 23.13 8.86
C GLN A 246 -1.04 23.78 10.00
N LEU A 247 -1.80 23.00 10.77
CA LEU A 247 -2.51 23.47 11.96
C LEU A 247 -1.54 23.97 13.04
N LEU A 248 -0.42 23.27 13.24
CA LEU A 248 0.58 23.64 14.24
C LEU A 248 1.46 24.85 13.89
N LEU A 249 1.53 25.21 12.60
CA LEU A 249 2.39 26.28 12.12
C LEU A 249 1.64 27.59 11.87
N ARG A 250 0.32 27.56 11.75
CA ARG A 250 -0.49 28.67 11.25
C ARG A 250 -1.62 28.99 12.19
N ARG A 251 -1.56 30.17 12.81
CA ARG A 251 -2.55 30.62 13.80
C ARG A 251 -3.96 30.68 13.22
N GLU A 252 -4.07 31.10 11.96
CA GLU A 252 -5.32 31.23 11.24
C GLU A 252 -6.04 29.88 10.99
N CYS A 253 -5.37 28.74 11.18
CA CYS A 253 -5.97 27.40 11.11
C CYS A 253 -6.67 27.00 12.42
N CYS A 254 -6.27 27.57 13.55
CA CYS A 254 -6.73 27.17 14.88
C CYS A 254 -7.96 27.97 15.31
N SER A 255 -9.13 27.64 14.76
CA SER A 255 -10.42 28.20 15.17
C SER A 255 -11.48 27.10 15.29
N PHE A 256 -12.62 27.42 15.93
CA PHE A 256 -13.75 26.49 16.00
C PHE A 256 -14.26 26.13 14.61
N SER A 257 -14.47 27.14 13.75
CA SER A 257 -15.04 26.92 12.41
C SER A 257 -14.15 26.10 11.48
N ASN A 258 -12.82 26.30 11.53
CA ASN A 258 -11.90 25.48 10.76
C ASN A 258 -11.84 24.06 11.31
N GLY A 259 -11.91 23.90 12.65
CA GLY A 259 -12.03 22.59 13.28
C GLY A 259 -13.29 21.83 12.80
N GLU A 260 -14.43 22.51 12.73
CA GLU A 260 -15.69 21.95 12.23
C GLU A 260 -15.61 21.55 10.76
N TYR A 261 -15.00 22.40 9.92
CA TYR A 261 -14.78 22.13 8.50
C TYR A 261 -13.89 20.91 8.27
N VAL A 262 -12.74 20.84 8.94
CA VAL A 262 -11.82 19.69 8.84
C VAL A 262 -12.49 18.44 9.39
N LYS A 263 -13.21 18.52 10.52
CA LYS A 263 -13.95 17.39 11.09
C LYS A 263 -15.01 16.85 10.12
N THR A 264 -15.71 17.72 9.41
CA THR A 264 -16.68 17.33 8.37
C THR A 264 -15.99 16.65 7.18
N GLY A 265 -14.84 17.16 6.75
CA GLY A 265 -14.03 16.51 5.71
C GLY A 265 -13.53 15.12 6.14
N LEU A 266 -13.02 15.00 7.37
CA LEU A 266 -12.59 13.72 7.93
C LEU A 266 -13.74 12.71 8.05
N ALA A 267 -14.97 13.15 8.32
CA ALA A 267 -16.15 12.26 8.29
C ALA A 267 -16.43 11.71 6.88
N GLN A 268 -16.19 12.49 5.81
CA GLN A 268 -16.27 11.97 4.44
C GLN A 268 -15.18 10.92 4.18
N VAL A 269 -13.97 11.15 4.68
CA VAL A 269 -12.86 10.19 4.60
C VAL A 269 -13.20 8.90 5.34
N GLU A 270 -13.76 8.98 6.55
CA GLU A 270 -14.19 7.82 7.34
C GLU A 270 -15.24 6.98 6.58
N ASN A 271 -16.27 7.64 6.04
CA ASN A 271 -17.29 6.98 5.23
C ASN A 271 -16.71 6.31 3.98
N TRP A 272 -15.76 6.98 3.33
CA TRP A 272 -15.06 6.43 2.17
C TRP A 272 -14.24 5.18 2.53
N ILE A 273 -13.48 5.21 3.62
CA ILE A 273 -12.70 4.06 4.11
C ILE A 273 -13.62 2.86 4.39
N GLN A 274 -14.77 3.10 5.03
CA GLN A 274 -15.76 2.04 5.29
C GLN A 274 -16.32 1.43 3.99
N GLY A 275 -16.51 2.24 2.94
CA GLY A 275 -17.00 1.79 1.64
C GLY A 275 -15.95 1.16 0.71
N ALA A 276 -14.66 1.51 0.86
CA ALA A 276 -13.56 1.08 -0.02
C ALA A 276 -13.20 -0.42 0.07
N GLY A 277 -13.70 -1.08 1.12
CA GLY A 277 -13.51 -2.51 1.42
C GLY A 277 -12.54 -2.71 2.59
N ALA A 278 -13.03 -3.37 3.64
CA ALA A 278 -12.29 -3.59 4.90
C ALA A 278 -10.90 -4.22 4.65
N ASP A 279 -10.84 -5.21 3.76
CA ASP A 279 -9.61 -5.92 3.38
C ASP A 279 -8.55 -5.04 2.70
N TYR A 280 -8.91 -3.89 2.14
CA TYR A 280 -7.99 -3.05 1.37
C TYR A 280 -7.54 -1.82 2.15
N VAL A 281 -8.48 -1.12 2.79
CA VAL A 281 -8.22 0.21 3.36
C VAL A 281 -8.74 0.35 4.79
N GLY A 282 -9.45 -0.65 5.33
CA GLY A 282 -10.20 -0.53 6.60
C GLY A 282 -9.35 -0.04 7.78
N ASP A 283 -8.12 -0.55 7.90
CA ASP A 283 -7.21 -0.20 9.00
C ASP A 283 -6.54 1.17 8.83
N SER A 284 -6.71 1.87 7.70
CA SER A 284 -6.01 3.12 7.43
C SER A 284 -6.58 4.33 8.18
N TRP A 285 -7.76 4.20 8.81
CA TRP A 285 -8.38 5.28 9.59
C TRP A 285 -7.53 5.72 10.79
N GLU A 286 -6.76 4.80 11.36
CA GLU A 286 -5.90 5.05 12.51
C GLU A 286 -4.69 5.93 12.17
N GLU A 287 -4.32 6.03 10.89
CA GLU A 287 -3.23 6.89 10.43
C GLU A 287 -3.58 8.39 10.55
N LEU A 288 -4.88 8.73 10.66
CA LEU A 288 -5.39 10.11 10.79
C LEU A 288 -5.54 10.58 12.25
N ARG A 289 -5.08 9.81 13.24
CA ARG A 289 -5.32 10.05 14.67
C ARG A 289 -4.88 11.43 15.18
N TYR A 290 -3.78 12.00 14.72
CA TYR A 290 -3.29 13.30 15.21
C TYR A 290 -4.21 14.43 14.79
N ILE A 291 -4.53 14.52 13.49
CA ILE A 291 -5.45 15.54 12.99
C ILE A 291 -6.85 15.35 13.55
N ARG A 292 -7.33 14.09 13.68
CA ARG A 292 -8.63 13.74 14.28
C ARG A 292 -8.75 14.28 15.71
N GLN A 293 -7.76 13.99 16.57
CA GLN A 293 -7.76 14.45 17.96
C GLN A 293 -7.65 15.98 18.03
N ALA A 294 -6.75 16.59 17.26
CA ALA A 294 -6.58 18.04 17.22
C ALA A 294 -7.87 18.78 16.85
N VAL A 295 -8.56 18.37 15.78
CA VAL A 295 -9.78 19.05 15.34
C VAL A 295 -10.97 18.75 16.26
N THR A 296 -11.02 17.55 16.83
CA THR A 296 -12.01 17.22 17.86
C THR A 296 -11.85 18.11 19.08
N PHE A 297 -10.61 18.38 19.51
CA PHE A 297 -10.33 19.33 20.57
C PHE A 297 -10.71 20.77 20.21
N LEU A 298 -10.38 21.23 19.00
CA LEU A 298 -10.73 22.58 18.53
C LEU A 298 -12.24 22.88 18.59
N VAL A 299 -13.09 21.88 18.29
CA VAL A 299 -14.56 22.03 18.26
C VAL A 299 -15.24 21.84 19.62
N ILE A 300 -14.50 21.70 20.72
CA ILE A 300 -15.09 21.67 22.06
C ILE A 300 -15.50 23.10 22.45
N GLY A 301 -16.78 23.33 22.72
CA GLY A 301 -17.26 24.68 23.08
C GLY A 301 -16.78 25.17 24.46
N ASN A 302 -16.62 24.26 25.42
CA ASN A 302 -16.30 24.56 26.83
C ASN A 302 -14.87 24.18 27.24
N LYS A 303 -13.88 24.41 26.35
CA LYS A 303 -12.45 24.17 26.63
C LYS A 303 -11.94 24.74 27.97
N PRO A 304 -12.38 25.92 28.45
CA PRO A 304 -11.95 26.43 29.76
C PRO A 304 -12.28 25.54 30.96
N ARG A 305 -13.30 24.66 30.85
CA ARG A 305 -13.73 23.76 31.92
C ARG A 305 -12.99 22.41 31.91
N LYS A 306 -12.12 22.17 30.92
CA LYS A 306 -11.39 20.92 30.77
C LYS A 306 -10.11 20.95 31.59
N SER A 307 -9.91 19.93 32.41
CA SER A 307 -8.66 19.75 33.16
C SER A 307 -7.55 19.29 32.21
N LEU A 308 -6.28 19.46 32.63
CA LEU A 308 -5.16 18.95 31.85
C LEU A 308 -5.23 17.42 31.67
N GLU A 309 -5.67 16.70 32.71
CA GLU A 309 -5.81 15.24 32.68
C GLU A 309 -6.87 14.78 31.68
N GLU A 310 -8.06 15.40 31.68
CA GLU A 310 -9.10 15.11 30.67
C GLU A 310 -8.57 15.35 29.25
N ILE A 311 -7.80 16.42 29.04
CA ILE A 311 -7.22 16.74 27.73
C ILE A 311 -6.20 15.67 27.30
N THR A 312 -5.30 15.27 28.20
CA THR A 312 -4.19 14.37 27.85
C THR A 312 -4.57 12.90 27.87
N SER A 313 -5.58 12.50 28.63
CA SER A 313 -5.94 11.09 28.80
C SER A 313 -7.15 10.70 27.95
N ASP A 314 -8.16 11.57 27.87
CA ASP A 314 -9.44 11.21 27.25
C ASP A 314 -9.60 11.82 25.85
N LEU A 315 -9.22 13.08 25.69
CA LEU A 315 -9.47 13.83 24.44
C LEU A 315 -8.36 13.67 23.41
N CYS A 316 -7.11 13.77 23.85
CA CYS A 316 -5.94 13.83 22.97
C CYS A 316 -4.76 12.97 23.46
N PRO A 317 -4.93 11.66 23.68
CA PRO A 317 -3.88 10.78 24.22
C PRO A 317 -2.66 10.61 23.31
N VAL A 318 -2.77 10.96 22.02
CA VAL A 318 -1.67 10.82 21.06
C VAL A 318 -0.85 12.10 20.93
N LEU A 319 -1.38 13.25 21.34
CA LEU A 319 -0.71 14.55 21.20
C LEU A 319 0.22 14.81 22.38
N SER A 320 1.42 15.31 22.09
CA SER A 320 2.36 15.71 23.14
C SER A 320 1.89 17.00 23.85
N ILE A 321 2.38 17.23 25.07
CA ILE A 321 2.11 18.48 25.81
C ILE A 321 2.53 19.71 24.99
N GLN A 322 3.65 19.63 24.26
CA GLN A 322 4.13 20.72 23.41
C GLN A 322 3.17 21.01 22.26
N GLN A 323 2.61 19.97 21.62
CA GLN A 323 1.60 20.12 20.56
C GLN A 323 0.31 20.72 21.12
N LEU A 324 -0.19 20.20 22.25
CA LEU A 324 -1.39 20.71 22.92
C LEU A 324 -1.26 22.17 23.34
N TYR A 325 -0.13 22.53 23.94
CA TYR A 325 0.18 23.91 24.30
C TYR A 325 0.18 24.80 23.06
N ARG A 326 0.76 24.31 21.96
CA ARG A 326 0.84 25.10 20.73
C ARG A 326 -0.53 25.32 20.10
N ILE A 327 -1.35 24.28 19.96
CA ILE A 327 -2.75 24.39 19.49
C ILE A 327 -3.53 25.37 20.38
N SER A 328 -3.43 25.21 21.71
CA SER A 328 -4.17 26.03 22.68
C SER A 328 -3.78 27.51 22.63
N THR A 329 -2.51 27.82 22.43
CA THR A 329 -2.01 29.21 22.34
C THR A 329 -2.23 29.85 20.96
N MET A 330 -2.32 29.05 19.90
CA MET A 330 -2.66 29.53 18.57
C MET A 330 -4.16 29.68 18.36
N TYR A 331 -4.96 29.03 19.19
CA TYR A 331 -6.42 29.13 19.11
C TYR A 331 -6.88 30.58 19.15
N TRP A 332 -7.78 30.91 18.24
CA TRP A 332 -8.49 32.18 18.25
C TRP A 332 -9.95 31.94 17.86
N ASP A 333 -10.84 32.68 18.52
CA ASP A 333 -12.26 32.61 18.21
C ASP A 333 -12.59 33.49 17.00
N ASP A 334 -13.26 32.91 16.02
CA ASP A 334 -13.62 33.60 14.80
C ASP A 334 -15.09 34.01 14.74
N ARG A 335 -16.01 33.13 15.17
CA ARG A 335 -17.46 33.32 14.98
C ARG A 335 -18.36 32.78 16.10
N TYR A 336 -17.84 31.96 17.00
CA TYR A 336 -18.66 31.16 17.91
C TYR A 336 -18.60 31.62 19.37
N ASN A 337 -17.84 32.68 19.67
CA ASN A 337 -17.56 33.19 21.02
C ASN A 337 -17.04 32.09 21.96
N THR A 338 -16.20 31.22 21.41
CA THR A 338 -15.59 30.07 22.10
C THR A 338 -14.20 30.41 22.59
N GLU A 339 -13.86 30.00 23.80
CA GLU A 339 -12.56 30.31 24.40
C GLU A 339 -11.58 29.14 24.28
N THR A 340 -10.28 29.41 24.39
CA THR A 340 -9.25 28.38 24.55
C THR A 340 -9.30 27.76 25.97
N VAL A 341 -8.38 26.87 26.29
CA VAL A 341 -8.26 26.30 27.65
C VAL A 341 -7.93 27.36 28.70
N SER A 342 -8.17 27.04 29.98
CA SER A 342 -7.92 27.97 31.08
C SER A 342 -6.44 28.35 31.23
N ALA A 343 -6.17 29.52 31.81
CA ALA A 343 -4.81 29.98 32.08
C ALA A 343 -4.02 29.02 32.99
N GLU A 344 -4.71 28.34 33.92
CA GLU A 344 -4.14 27.31 34.78
C GLU A 344 -3.63 26.11 33.97
N VAL A 345 -4.43 25.61 33.02
CA VAL A 345 -4.03 24.51 32.13
C VAL A 345 -2.81 24.90 31.29
N LEU A 346 -2.79 26.13 30.75
CA LEU A 346 -1.62 26.62 30.01
C LEU A 346 -0.36 26.70 30.87
N ALA A 347 -0.50 27.14 32.13
CA ALA A 347 0.62 27.19 33.08
C ALA A 347 1.15 25.79 33.39
N HIS A 348 0.27 24.81 33.64
CA HIS A 348 0.65 23.41 33.87
C HIS A 348 1.31 22.78 32.64
N MET A 349 0.80 23.03 31.43
CA MET A 349 1.44 22.57 30.19
C MET A 349 2.85 23.14 30.06
N LYS A 350 3.03 24.44 30.33
CA LYS A 350 4.34 25.11 30.28
C LYS A 350 5.31 24.53 31.31
N GLN A 351 4.83 24.26 32.53
CA GLN A 351 5.64 23.62 33.57
C GLN A 351 6.11 22.23 33.14
N ARG A 352 5.20 21.36 32.69
CA ARG A 352 5.56 20.01 32.22
C ARG A 352 6.52 20.04 31.03
N MET A 353 6.40 21.02 30.13
CA MET A 353 7.34 21.19 29.03
C MET A 353 8.76 21.53 29.51
N VAL A 354 8.91 22.38 30.54
CA VAL A 354 10.21 22.72 31.12
C VAL A 354 10.83 21.49 31.80
N GLU A 355 10.04 20.72 32.53
CA GLU A 355 10.47 19.48 33.20
C GLU A 355 10.93 18.42 32.16
N SER A 356 10.18 18.28 31.06
CA SER A 356 10.43 17.28 30.02
C SER A 356 11.56 17.67 29.04
N ASN A 357 11.94 18.95 28.97
CA ASN A 357 12.99 19.47 28.08
C ASN A 357 14.40 18.91 28.38
N SER A 358 14.54 18.17 29.48
CA SER A 358 15.73 17.41 29.87
C SER A 358 15.87 16.06 29.16
N SER A 359 14.84 15.63 28.41
CA SER A 359 14.76 14.32 27.74
C SER A 359 14.50 14.48 26.23
N SER A 360 15.23 13.71 25.44
CA SER A 360 15.49 13.92 24.01
C SER A 360 14.28 13.70 23.08
N SER A 361 13.59 14.78 22.71
CA SER A 361 13.01 15.05 21.37
C SER A 361 12.33 16.43 21.37
N HIS A 362 12.92 17.40 20.67
CA HIS A 362 12.44 18.80 20.64
C HIS A 362 11.43 19.11 19.52
N SER A 363 11.17 18.16 18.61
CA SER A 363 10.27 18.41 17.47
C SER A 363 8.81 18.23 17.89
N PHE A 364 8.01 19.28 17.74
CA PHE A 364 6.55 19.22 17.89
C PHE A 364 5.85 18.91 16.56
N LEU A 365 6.57 18.92 15.44
CA LEU A 365 6.05 18.56 14.13
C LEU A 365 6.15 17.06 13.92
N LEU A 366 5.24 16.52 13.11
CA LEU A 366 5.31 15.14 12.67
C LEU A 366 6.23 15.02 11.45
N ASP A 367 7.00 13.94 11.39
CA ASP A 367 7.83 13.60 10.25
C ASP A 367 7.05 12.72 9.26
N ASP A 368 7.23 12.97 7.96
CA ASP A 368 6.71 12.11 6.89
C ASP A 368 7.69 10.96 6.65
N ASP A 369 7.46 9.81 7.29
CA ASP A 369 8.29 8.62 7.11
C ASP A 369 8.12 8.04 5.70
N SER A 370 9.13 8.27 4.86
CA SER A 370 9.17 7.81 3.48
C SER A 370 9.77 6.41 3.32
N THR A 371 10.14 5.73 4.41
CA THR A 371 10.65 4.36 4.36
C THR A 371 9.59 3.36 3.90
N LEU A 372 9.99 2.15 3.54
CA LEU A 372 9.05 1.12 3.11
C LEU A 372 8.32 0.52 4.32
N PRO A 373 6.99 0.47 4.32
CA PRO A 373 6.18 0.07 5.47
C PRO A 373 6.02 -1.46 5.61
N PHE A 374 6.78 -2.26 4.86
CA PHE A 374 6.65 -3.72 4.84
C PHE A 374 8.00 -4.42 4.72
N ALA A 375 8.08 -5.63 5.26
CA ALA A 375 9.18 -6.54 5.01
C ALA A 375 8.87 -7.44 3.80
N ALA A 376 9.91 -7.81 3.05
CA ALA A 376 9.79 -8.72 1.92
C ALA A 376 9.11 -10.05 2.25
N ALA A 377 9.48 -10.62 3.40
CA ALA A 377 8.99 -11.92 3.83
C ALA A 377 7.47 -11.88 4.12
N GLU A 378 6.96 -10.77 4.62
CA GLU A 378 5.55 -10.55 4.88
C GLU A 378 4.77 -10.45 3.56
N VAL A 379 5.27 -9.65 2.62
CA VAL A 379 4.65 -9.48 1.29
C VAL A 379 4.57 -10.82 0.56
N LEU A 380 5.67 -11.58 0.53
CA LEU A 380 5.70 -12.88 -0.15
C LEU A 380 4.94 -13.97 0.61
N GLY A 381 4.90 -13.90 1.93
CA GLY A 381 4.12 -14.83 2.76
C GLY A 381 2.61 -14.71 2.53
N ALA A 382 2.13 -13.53 2.14
CA ALA A 382 0.72 -13.25 1.89
C ALA A 382 0.20 -13.69 0.50
N LEU A 383 1.07 -14.15 -0.40
CA LEU A 383 0.70 -14.58 -1.76
C LEU A 383 0.27 -16.04 -1.80
N ASP A 384 -0.87 -16.33 -2.44
CA ASP A 384 -1.34 -17.71 -2.65
C ASP A 384 -0.66 -18.37 -3.85
N ASP A 385 -0.28 -19.63 -3.69
CA ASP A 385 0.45 -20.45 -4.64
C ASP A 385 -0.45 -21.34 -5.50
N LYS A 386 -1.66 -21.64 -5.02
CA LYS A 386 -2.48 -22.77 -5.52
C LYS A 386 -2.83 -22.66 -7.01
N ASP A 387 -2.98 -21.43 -7.52
CA ASP A 387 -3.48 -21.18 -8.87
C ASP A 387 -2.48 -20.49 -9.81
N LEU A 388 -1.26 -20.17 -9.34
CA LEU A 388 -0.25 -19.43 -10.14
C LEU A 388 0.24 -20.21 -11.37
N TYR A 389 0.10 -21.54 -11.35
CA TYR A 389 0.78 -22.44 -12.28
C TYR A 389 -0.15 -23.13 -13.29
N ALA A 390 -1.47 -22.94 -13.20
CA ALA A 390 -2.43 -23.78 -13.92
C ALA A 390 -3.40 -23.07 -14.87
N GLY A 391 -3.38 -23.41 -16.17
CA GLY A 391 -4.40 -22.95 -17.12
C GLY A 391 -4.29 -21.45 -17.46
N ILE A 392 -3.11 -21.05 -17.95
CA ILE A 392 -2.83 -19.69 -18.40
C ILE A 392 -2.74 -19.70 -19.94
N PRO A 393 -3.43 -18.81 -20.67
CA PRO A 393 -3.31 -18.75 -22.12
C PRO A 393 -1.94 -18.22 -22.56
N LEU A 394 -1.44 -18.69 -23.70
CA LEU A 394 -0.26 -18.09 -24.32
C LEU A 394 -0.64 -16.72 -24.92
N PRO A 395 0.04 -15.62 -24.54
CA PRO A 395 -0.21 -14.30 -25.12
C PRO A 395 0.07 -14.25 -26.62
N ASP A 396 -0.71 -13.46 -27.35
CA ASP A 396 -0.59 -13.31 -28.81
C ASP A 396 0.83 -12.96 -29.31
N PRO A 397 1.61 -12.08 -28.64
CA PRO A 397 2.98 -11.78 -29.05
C PRO A 397 3.96 -12.98 -29.03
N LEU A 398 3.56 -14.09 -28.40
CA LEU A 398 4.35 -15.31 -28.27
C LEU A 398 3.80 -16.48 -29.10
N LYS A 399 2.60 -16.34 -29.68
CA LYS A 399 2.04 -17.33 -30.61
C LYS A 399 2.87 -17.36 -31.89
N GLU A 400 2.93 -18.53 -32.51
CA GLU A 400 3.55 -18.65 -33.84
C GLU A 400 2.62 -18.07 -34.91
N PRO A 401 3.16 -17.38 -35.93
CA PRO A 401 2.34 -16.93 -37.05
C PRO A 401 1.75 -18.14 -37.79
N GLU A 402 0.46 -18.11 -38.07
CA GLU A 402 -0.22 -19.16 -38.84
C GLU A 402 0.47 -19.32 -40.21
N GLY A 403 1.13 -20.46 -40.45
CA GLY A 403 1.84 -20.76 -41.69
C GLY A 403 3.30 -21.25 -41.54
N SER A 404 3.89 -21.26 -40.34
CA SER A 404 5.23 -21.84 -40.12
C SER A 404 5.20 -23.35 -39.89
N SER A 405 4.52 -24.12 -40.76
CA SER A 405 4.39 -25.59 -40.67
C SER A 405 5.62 -26.36 -41.15
N GLY A 406 6.83 -25.86 -40.88
CA GLY A 406 8.08 -26.44 -41.39
C GLY A 406 9.24 -26.57 -40.40
N ILE A 407 9.12 -26.00 -39.19
CA ILE A 407 10.14 -26.18 -38.15
C ILE A 407 9.48 -26.90 -36.97
N VAL A 408 9.62 -28.22 -36.95
CA VAL A 408 9.33 -29.03 -35.77
C VAL A 408 10.22 -28.53 -34.64
N GLY A 409 9.66 -27.72 -33.72
CA GLY A 409 10.37 -27.15 -32.57
C GLY A 409 10.44 -25.62 -32.50
N GLY A 410 9.38 -24.91 -32.91
CA GLY A 410 9.25 -23.47 -32.69
C GLY A 410 9.40 -23.07 -31.22
N GLY A 411 10.28 -22.09 -30.94
CA GLY A 411 10.93 -21.86 -29.65
C GLY A 411 10.07 -21.57 -28.41
N PHE A 412 8.74 -21.51 -28.53
CA PHE A 412 7.80 -21.35 -27.41
C PHE A 412 6.67 -22.41 -27.37
N ALA A 413 6.68 -23.43 -28.24
CA ALA A 413 5.71 -24.53 -28.21
C ALA A 413 5.71 -25.28 -26.85
N PHE A 414 6.82 -25.23 -26.12
CA PHE A 414 6.89 -25.76 -24.75
C PHE A 414 5.98 -25.00 -23.78
N LEU A 415 5.80 -23.67 -23.95
CA LEU A 415 4.88 -22.89 -23.12
C LEU A 415 3.43 -23.29 -23.40
N GLU A 416 3.06 -23.55 -24.66
CA GLU A 416 1.70 -24.04 -24.96
C GLU A 416 1.44 -25.38 -24.28
N LYS A 417 2.43 -26.28 -24.30
CA LYS A 417 2.33 -27.57 -23.62
C LYS A 417 2.26 -27.39 -22.10
N GLU A 418 3.19 -26.66 -21.49
CA GLU A 418 3.26 -26.50 -20.02
C GLU A 418 2.11 -25.66 -19.45
N LEU A 419 1.62 -24.66 -20.16
CA LEU A 419 0.52 -23.81 -19.68
C LEU A 419 -0.85 -24.47 -19.89
N ARG A 420 -1.01 -25.36 -20.89
CA ARG A 420 -2.22 -26.18 -21.12
C ARG A 420 -2.26 -27.45 -20.26
N PHE A 421 -1.15 -28.16 -20.07
CA PHE A 421 -1.12 -29.45 -19.34
C PHE A 421 -1.38 -29.35 -17.83
N SER A 422 -1.43 -28.15 -17.28
CA SER A 422 -1.95 -27.95 -15.93
C SER A 422 -3.49 -28.07 -15.83
N GLN A 423 -4.19 -28.45 -16.91
CA GLN A 423 -5.61 -28.81 -16.90
C GLN A 423 -5.78 -30.35 -16.78
N LEU A 424 -6.02 -30.81 -15.53
CA LEU A 424 -6.72 -32.05 -15.08
C LEU A 424 -6.01 -33.44 -15.13
N PRO A 425 -6.47 -34.44 -14.31
CA PRO A 425 -7.55 -34.42 -13.29
C PRO A 425 -7.17 -34.93 -11.88
N GLY A 426 -7.92 -34.49 -10.87
CA GLY A 426 -7.80 -35.01 -9.50
C GLY A 426 -8.94 -34.59 -8.57
N THR A 427 -10.19 -34.95 -8.89
CA THR A 427 -11.25 -35.17 -7.89
C THR A 427 -12.20 -36.26 -8.42
N PRO A 428 -12.36 -37.40 -7.73
CA PRO A 428 -13.44 -38.34 -8.02
C PRO A 428 -14.75 -37.71 -7.56
N GLY A 429 -15.76 -37.75 -8.43
CA GLY A 429 -17.08 -37.18 -8.17
C GLY A 429 -17.71 -37.76 -6.91
N ALA A 430 -18.19 -36.88 -6.03
CA ALA A 430 -19.15 -37.24 -5.01
C ALA A 430 -20.47 -37.58 -5.71
N SER A 431 -20.78 -38.86 -5.76
CA SER A 431 -22.14 -39.36 -5.98
C SER A 431 -23.02 -38.86 -4.83
N GLY A 432 -23.95 -37.96 -5.14
CA GLY A 432 -24.88 -37.38 -4.17
C GLY A 432 -26.11 -36.81 -4.85
N GLY A 433 -26.81 -37.65 -5.63
CA GLY A 433 -28.11 -37.31 -6.22
C GLY A 433 -29.23 -38.01 -5.47
N ALA A 434 -29.59 -37.51 -4.29
CA ALA A 434 -30.83 -37.89 -3.61
C ALA A 434 -31.97 -37.00 -4.12
N GLY A 435 -32.99 -37.66 -4.68
CA GLY A 435 -34.42 -37.30 -4.67
C GLY A 435 -34.84 -35.86 -4.99
N THR A 436 -35.65 -35.71 -6.05
CA THR A 436 -37.06 -35.34 -5.92
C THR A 436 -37.76 -35.54 -7.26
N GLY A 437 -38.84 -36.31 -7.25
CA GLY A 437 -39.68 -36.55 -8.41
C GLY A 437 -40.74 -35.46 -8.61
N SER A 438 -41.28 -35.39 -9.82
CA SER A 438 -42.70 -35.18 -10.12
C SER A 438 -42.89 -35.02 -11.63
N GLY A 439 -43.81 -35.78 -12.21
CA GLY A 439 -44.39 -35.48 -13.53
C GLY A 439 -44.75 -36.72 -14.37
N PRO A 440 -45.93 -36.77 -15.02
CA PRO A 440 -46.74 -37.99 -15.13
C PRO A 440 -46.87 -38.53 -16.56
N ALA A 441 -47.30 -39.78 -16.72
CA ALA A 441 -48.26 -40.19 -17.77
C ALA A 441 -48.58 -41.70 -17.73
N ALA A 442 -49.86 -41.99 -18.05
CA ALA A 442 -50.52 -43.26 -18.33
C ALA A 442 -51.11 -44.01 -17.13
#